data_AF-A0A1M4EJZ6-F1
#
_entry.id   AF-A0A1M4EJZ6-F1
#
_cell.length_a   1.000
_cell.length_b   1.000
_cell.length_c   1.000
_cell.angle_alpha   90.00
_cell.angle_beta   90.00
_cell.angle_gamma   90.00
#
_symmetry.space_group_name_H-M   'P 1'
#
loop_
_entity.id
_entity.type
_entity.pdbx_description
1 polymer ?
#
loop_
_entity_poly.entity_id
_entity_poly.type
_entity_poly.pdbx_seq_one_letter_code
_entity_poly.pdbx_strand_id
1 'polypeptide(L)'
;MRALTAGAALAATLLAVAGPAHAAADVSVSAPFLQITADAAADGITVTQVGGRLVVRNDGGLLFPGAGCTATAKNVSVCDADGVTTIVADTGAGDDTLSNRTTLRSRVVLGAGSDLFFGGTATDLAAGEAGNDRLAGNAGDDVLIGGDGVDSANGGDGADKCDAETVTACE
;
A
#
# COMPACT_ATOMS: atom_id res chain seq x y z
N MET A 1 53.08 38.11 1.60
CA MET A 1 52.00 38.37 2.59
C MET A 1 50.80 38.89 1.80
N ARG A 2 49.83 38.07 1.39
CA ARG A 2 48.66 37.55 2.14
C ARG A 2 47.83 38.63 2.84
N ALA A 3 46.67 38.96 2.28
CA ALA A 3 45.40 39.13 2.98
C ALA A 3 44.24 39.22 1.96
N LEU A 4 43.49 38.12 1.77
CA LEU A 4 42.12 38.16 1.26
C LEU A 4 41.20 38.03 2.47
N THR A 5 40.38 39.04 2.73
CA THR A 5 39.32 39.01 3.74
C THR A 5 38.09 38.30 3.19
N ALA A 6 37.75 37.15 3.75
CA ALA A 6 36.51 36.42 3.49
C ALA A 6 35.36 37.07 4.26
N GLY A 7 34.30 37.48 3.54
CA GLY A 7 33.02 37.87 4.13
C GLY A 7 32.19 36.63 4.46
N ALA A 8 31.78 36.50 5.72
CA ALA A 8 30.98 35.39 6.21
C ALA A 8 29.53 35.47 5.69
N ALA A 9 29.05 34.41 5.03
CA ALA A 9 27.64 34.22 4.77
C ALA A 9 27.00 33.56 6.00
N LEU A 10 26.01 34.23 6.62
CA LEU A 10 25.14 33.63 7.63
C LEU A 10 24.28 32.54 6.94
N ALA A 11 24.54 31.28 7.25
CA ALA A 11 23.62 30.20 6.91
C ALA A 11 22.46 30.21 7.92
N ALA A 12 21.28 30.65 7.49
CA ALA A 12 20.05 30.42 8.24
C ALA A 12 19.68 28.94 8.12
N THR A 13 19.92 28.17 9.17
CA THR A 13 19.41 26.80 9.28
C THR A 13 17.89 26.86 9.38
N LEU A 14 17.22 26.48 8.29
CA LEU A 14 15.79 26.22 8.27
C LEU A 14 15.54 24.99 9.15
N LEU A 15 15.04 25.18 10.38
CA LEU A 15 14.46 24.08 11.14
C LEU A 15 13.17 23.67 10.43
N ALA A 16 13.20 22.54 9.71
CA ALA A 16 11.98 21.85 9.34
C ALA A 16 11.31 21.36 10.62
N VAL A 17 10.22 22.00 11.02
CA VAL A 17 9.34 21.44 12.05
C VAL A 17 8.64 20.27 11.38
N ALA A 18 9.11 19.05 11.66
CA ALA A 18 8.35 17.86 11.34
C ALA A 18 7.01 17.97 12.07
N GLY A 19 5.94 18.24 11.31
CA GLY A 19 4.59 18.05 11.83
C GLY A 19 4.40 16.59 12.24
N PRO A 20 3.36 16.26 13.01
CA PRO A 20 3.02 14.87 13.28
C PRO A 20 3.01 14.09 11.97
N ALA A 21 3.73 12.96 11.94
CA ALA A 21 3.67 12.00 10.84
C ALA A 21 2.24 11.46 10.82
N HIS A 22 1.39 12.10 10.02
CA HIS A 22 0.08 11.58 9.71
C HIS A 22 0.28 10.58 8.58
N ALA A 23 -0.29 9.39 8.75
CA ALA A 23 -0.31 8.35 7.72
C ALA A 23 -0.66 8.95 6.36
N ALA A 24 0.11 8.64 5.35
CA ALA A 24 0.02 9.26 4.04
C ALA A 24 0.42 8.29 2.96
N ALA A 25 -0.36 8.27 1.88
CA ALA A 25 -0.04 7.47 0.71
C ALA A 25 -0.07 8.30 -0.57
N ASP A 26 0.80 7.95 -1.50
CA ASP A 26 0.76 8.38 -2.89
C ASP A 26 -0.02 7.36 -3.72
N VAL A 27 -0.81 7.83 -4.69
CA VAL A 27 -1.56 6.97 -5.61
C VAL A 27 -1.49 7.48 -7.03
N SER A 28 -1.14 6.62 -7.98
CA SER A 28 -1.08 6.99 -9.41
C SER A 28 -1.41 5.82 -10.33
N VAL A 29 -1.77 6.13 -11.57
CA VAL A 29 -1.99 5.16 -12.63
C VAL A 29 -0.86 5.25 -13.64
N SER A 30 -0.20 4.12 -13.85
CA SER A 30 0.74 3.86 -14.94
C SER A 30 0.36 2.51 -15.54
N ALA A 31 -0.61 2.55 -16.46
CA ALA A 31 -1.22 1.34 -17.01
C ALA A 31 -0.15 0.34 -17.49
N PRO A 32 -0.25 -0.95 -17.10
CA PRO A 32 -1.45 -1.60 -16.56
C PRO A 32 -1.62 -1.55 -15.04
N PHE A 33 -0.88 -0.68 -14.34
CA PHE A 33 -0.83 -0.65 -12.87
C PHE A 33 -1.55 0.56 -12.26
N LEU A 34 -2.31 0.30 -11.20
CA LEU A 34 -2.59 1.28 -10.15
C LEU A 34 -1.48 1.12 -9.11
N GLN A 35 -0.66 2.15 -8.89
CA GLN A 35 0.44 2.15 -7.94
C GLN A 35 0.03 2.90 -6.67
N ILE A 36 0.25 2.29 -5.51
CA ILE A 36 0.02 2.85 -4.19
C ILE A 36 1.32 2.69 -3.39
N THR A 37 1.77 3.75 -2.75
CA THR A 37 2.91 3.71 -1.82
C THR A 37 2.54 4.49 -0.58
N ALA A 38 2.49 3.83 0.56
CA ALA A 38 2.18 4.44 1.85
C ALA A 38 3.48 4.79 2.61
N ASP A 39 3.37 5.46 3.75
CA ASP A 39 4.52 5.92 4.51
C ASP A 39 4.96 4.89 5.56
N ALA A 40 5.21 5.31 6.80
CA ALA A 40 5.64 4.40 7.87
C ALA A 40 4.69 4.46 9.07
N ALA A 41 3.50 5.03 8.87
CA ALA A 41 2.43 5.03 9.84
C ALA A 41 1.34 4.05 9.39
N ALA A 42 0.53 3.59 10.35
CA ALA A 42 -0.59 2.70 10.08
C ALA A 42 -1.58 3.33 9.07
N ASP A 43 -1.77 2.64 7.93
CA ASP A 43 -2.59 3.04 6.81
C ASP A 43 -3.77 2.08 6.60
N GLY A 44 -4.94 2.65 6.24
CA GLY A 44 -6.17 1.89 5.97
C GLY A 44 -6.56 1.98 4.51
N ILE A 45 -5.85 1.29 3.62
CA ILE A 45 -6.04 1.38 2.18
C ILE A 45 -7.20 0.51 1.70
N THR A 46 -8.20 1.12 1.06
CA THR A 46 -9.27 0.38 0.36
C THR A 46 -9.37 0.82 -1.09
N VAL A 47 -9.34 -0.14 -2.01
CA VAL A 47 -9.56 0.08 -3.45
C VAL A 47 -10.92 -0.49 -3.84
N THR A 48 -11.77 0.35 -4.44
CA THR A 48 -13.10 -0.06 -4.94
C THR A 48 -13.27 0.36 -6.40
N GLN A 49 -14.14 -0.31 -7.15
CA GLN A 49 -14.48 0.09 -8.52
C GLN A 49 -15.92 0.60 -8.58
N VAL A 50 -16.12 1.86 -8.96
CA VAL A 50 -17.43 2.52 -9.01
C VAL A 50 -17.56 3.30 -10.31
N GLY A 51 -18.59 2.99 -11.10
CA GLY A 51 -18.90 3.74 -12.33
C GLY A 51 -17.76 3.76 -13.36
N GLY A 52 -17.01 2.66 -13.48
CA GLY A 52 -15.87 2.55 -14.40
C GLY A 52 -14.60 3.29 -13.94
N ARG A 53 -14.55 3.74 -12.68
CA ARG A 53 -13.37 4.37 -12.07
C ARG A 53 -12.92 3.58 -10.86
N LEU A 54 -11.64 3.69 -10.53
CA LEU A 54 -11.09 3.17 -9.28
C LEU A 54 -11.19 4.26 -8.22
N VAL A 55 -11.69 3.92 -7.04
CA VAL A 55 -11.76 4.83 -5.89
C VAL A 55 -10.87 4.24 -4.81
N VAL A 56 -9.80 4.96 -4.50
CA VAL A 56 -8.83 4.61 -3.45
C VAL A 56 -9.11 5.49 -2.24
N ARG A 57 -9.17 4.85 -1.07
CA ARG A 57 -9.34 5.50 0.23
C ARG A 57 -8.18 5.15 1.13
N ASN A 58 -7.76 6.10 1.96
CA ASN A 58 -6.88 5.86 3.09
C ASN A 58 -7.63 6.25 4.38
N ASP A 59 -8.05 5.28 5.18
CA ASP A 59 -8.86 5.55 6.38
C ASP A 59 -7.99 6.13 7.51
N GLY A 60 -8.11 7.43 7.76
CA GLY A 60 -7.36 8.14 8.81
C GLY A 60 -6.07 8.83 8.33
N GLY A 61 -5.62 8.54 7.11
CA GLY A 61 -4.45 9.15 6.48
C GLY A 61 -4.75 10.13 5.35
N LEU A 62 -3.72 10.82 4.87
CA LEU A 62 -3.75 11.62 3.65
C LEU A 62 -3.56 10.72 2.43
N LEU A 63 -4.10 11.15 1.29
CA LEU A 63 -3.91 10.47 0.01
C LEU A 63 -3.58 11.49 -1.07
N PHE A 64 -2.40 11.37 -1.64
CA PHE A 64 -1.84 12.29 -2.63
C PHE A 64 -1.95 11.68 -4.03
N PRO A 65 -2.82 12.23 -4.91
CA PRO A 65 -2.98 11.73 -6.27
C PRO A 65 -1.83 12.19 -7.18
N GLY A 66 -1.25 11.24 -7.90
CA GLY A 66 -0.36 11.46 -9.05
C GLY A 66 -1.09 11.32 -10.39
N ALA A 67 -0.36 10.93 -11.43
CA ALA A 67 -0.89 10.77 -12.78
C ALA A 67 -2.13 9.84 -12.83
N GLY A 68 -3.14 10.19 -13.62
CA GLY A 68 -4.37 9.39 -13.77
C GLY A 68 -5.27 9.32 -12.53
N CYS A 69 -4.98 10.08 -11.47
CA CYS A 69 -5.77 10.17 -10.25
C CYS A 69 -6.16 11.62 -9.94
N THR A 70 -7.27 11.81 -9.24
CA THR A 70 -7.72 13.12 -8.75
C THR A 70 -8.29 12.98 -7.35
N ALA A 71 -7.82 13.82 -6.43
CA ALA A 71 -8.33 13.87 -5.07
C ALA A 71 -9.76 14.41 -5.07
N THR A 72 -10.66 13.70 -4.39
CA THR A 72 -12.04 14.13 -4.13
C THR A 72 -12.28 14.45 -2.66
N ALA A 73 -11.41 13.96 -1.78
CA ALA A 73 -11.26 14.38 -0.39
C ALA A 73 -9.78 14.22 0.02
N LYS A 74 -9.43 14.68 1.23
CA LYS A 74 -8.04 14.57 1.75
C LYS A 74 -7.51 13.13 1.76
N ASN A 75 -8.41 12.17 1.85
CA ASN A 75 -8.11 10.76 2.01
C ASN A 75 -8.78 9.88 0.94
N VAL A 76 -9.25 10.49 -0.16
CA VAL A 76 -9.97 9.80 -1.23
C VAL A 76 -9.51 10.31 -2.59
N SER A 77 -9.05 9.39 -3.43
CA SER A 77 -8.64 9.64 -4.80
C SER A 77 -9.47 8.80 -5.75
N VAL A 78 -9.90 9.41 -6.85
CA VAL A 78 -10.59 8.72 -7.95
C VAL A 78 -9.62 8.65 -9.12
N CYS A 79 -9.36 7.44 -9.61
CA CYS A 79 -8.38 7.14 -10.63
C CYS A 79 -9.02 6.53 -11.87
N ASP A 80 -8.35 6.69 -13.00
CA ASP A 80 -8.70 6.03 -14.26
C ASP A 80 -8.58 4.51 -14.09
N ALA A 81 -9.58 3.77 -14.56
CA ALA A 81 -9.57 2.31 -14.55
C ALA A 81 -9.18 1.71 -15.90
N ASP A 82 -9.15 2.53 -16.96
CA ASP A 82 -8.92 2.04 -18.31
C ASP A 82 -7.49 1.48 -18.45
N GLY A 83 -7.40 0.26 -18.99
CA GLY A 83 -6.14 -0.48 -19.11
C GLY A 83 -5.51 -0.95 -17.79
N VAL A 84 -6.08 -0.64 -16.63
CA VAL A 84 -5.56 -1.11 -15.33
C VAL A 84 -6.00 -2.55 -15.10
N THR A 85 -5.04 -3.43 -14.83
CA THR A 85 -5.30 -4.85 -14.54
C THR A 85 -4.76 -5.29 -13.18
N THR A 86 -3.91 -4.48 -12.56
CA THR A 86 -3.19 -4.87 -11.34
C THR A 86 -3.00 -3.69 -10.41
N ILE A 87 -3.33 -3.90 -9.14
CA ILE A 87 -2.97 -3.03 -8.03
C ILE A 87 -1.57 -3.43 -7.58
N VAL A 88 -0.66 -2.47 -7.53
CA VAL A 88 0.68 -2.64 -6.95
C VAL A 88 0.75 -1.74 -5.74
N ALA A 89 0.94 -2.32 -4.57
CA ALA A 89 0.96 -1.57 -3.32
C ALA A 89 2.18 -1.94 -2.46
N ASP A 90 2.74 -0.93 -1.82
CA ASP A 90 3.75 -1.03 -0.76
C ASP A 90 3.23 -0.16 0.39
N THR A 91 2.86 -0.75 1.52
CA THR A 91 2.30 0.00 2.67
C THR A 91 3.36 0.39 3.71
N GLY A 92 4.60 -0.11 3.57
CA GLY A 92 5.75 0.39 4.31
C GLY A 92 5.87 -0.18 5.72
N ALA A 93 5.64 0.62 6.75
CA ALA A 93 5.72 0.15 8.13
C ALA A 93 4.55 0.70 8.93
N GLY A 94 4.27 0.08 10.07
CA GLY A 94 3.05 0.34 10.83
C GLY A 94 2.06 -0.80 10.64
N ASP A 95 1.03 -0.84 11.48
CA ASP A 95 -0.01 -1.87 11.38
C ASP A 95 -1.02 -1.47 10.29
N ASP A 96 -0.83 -1.99 9.09
CA ASP A 96 -1.53 -1.57 7.90
C ASP A 96 -2.73 -2.47 7.57
N THR A 97 -3.64 -1.95 6.77
CA THR A 97 -4.71 -2.74 6.17
C THR A 97 -4.85 -2.39 4.70
N LEU A 98 -4.80 -3.39 3.82
CA LEU A 98 -5.13 -3.25 2.42
C LEU A 98 -6.32 -4.15 2.04
N SER A 99 -7.36 -3.54 1.47
CA SER A 99 -8.54 -4.25 0.97
C SER A 99 -8.79 -3.96 -0.52
N ASN A 100 -8.66 -5.00 -1.34
CA ASN A 100 -9.04 -4.98 -2.75
C ASN A 100 -10.50 -5.42 -2.91
N ARG A 101 -11.40 -4.47 -3.17
CA ARG A 101 -12.83 -4.76 -3.45
C ARG A 101 -13.15 -4.65 -4.93
N THR A 102 -12.22 -5.10 -5.77
CA THR A 102 -12.34 -5.09 -7.23
C THR A 102 -12.09 -6.49 -7.78
N THR A 103 -12.14 -6.62 -9.10
CA THR A 103 -11.74 -7.85 -9.81
C THR A 103 -10.31 -7.76 -10.36
N LEU A 104 -9.53 -6.75 -9.93
CA LEU A 104 -8.15 -6.59 -10.33
C LEU A 104 -7.26 -7.52 -9.51
N ARG A 105 -6.14 -7.94 -10.08
CA ARG A 105 -5.08 -8.62 -9.34
C ARG A 105 -4.37 -7.66 -8.40
N SER A 106 -3.76 -8.19 -7.35
CA SER A 106 -2.99 -7.45 -6.38
C SER A 106 -1.55 -7.97 -6.36
N ARG A 107 -0.59 -7.07 -6.24
CA ARG A 107 0.81 -7.36 -5.92
C ARG A 107 1.19 -6.44 -4.78
N VAL A 108 1.22 -6.98 -3.58
CA VAL A 108 1.26 -6.20 -2.34
C VAL A 108 2.45 -6.62 -1.48
N VAL A 109 3.15 -5.63 -0.94
CA VAL A 109 4.07 -5.76 0.17
C VAL A 109 3.49 -4.92 1.31
N LEU A 110 3.25 -5.53 2.47
CA LEU A 110 2.67 -4.83 3.62
C LEU A 110 3.78 -4.20 4.47
N GLY A 111 4.86 -4.95 4.71
CA GLY A 111 6.10 -4.43 5.27
C GLY A 111 6.22 -4.71 6.76
N ALA A 112 6.66 -3.74 7.57
CA ALA A 112 6.91 -4.01 8.99
C ALA A 112 5.69 -3.61 9.85
N GLY A 113 4.98 -4.56 10.44
CA GLY A 113 3.75 -4.29 11.17
C GLY A 113 2.96 -5.55 11.47
N SER A 114 1.85 -5.44 12.19
CA SER A 114 0.84 -6.51 12.21
C SER A 114 -0.25 -6.19 11.19
N ASP A 115 -0.08 -6.67 9.97
CA ASP A 115 -0.81 -6.18 8.82
C ASP A 115 -2.00 -7.06 8.44
N LEU A 116 -2.94 -6.47 7.72
CA LEU A 116 -4.11 -7.16 7.19
C LEU A 116 -4.19 -6.98 5.67
N PHE A 117 -4.20 -8.09 4.94
CA PHE A 117 -4.49 -8.10 3.51
C PHE A 117 -5.79 -8.84 3.22
N PHE A 118 -6.64 -8.20 2.41
CA PHE A 118 -7.84 -8.80 1.85
C PHE A 118 -7.81 -8.66 0.32
N GLY A 119 -7.57 -9.77 -0.35
CA GLY A 119 -7.54 -9.90 -1.80
C GLY A 119 -8.90 -9.68 -2.48
N GLY A 120 -8.87 -9.67 -3.80
CA GLY A 120 -10.04 -9.52 -4.66
C GLY A 120 -10.62 -10.86 -5.07
N THR A 121 -11.13 -10.91 -6.30
CA THR A 121 -11.62 -12.16 -6.92
C THR A 121 -10.68 -12.66 -8.03
N ALA A 122 -9.45 -12.17 -8.06
CA ALA A 122 -8.46 -12.47 -9.09
C ALA A 122 -7.18 -12.88 -8.38
N THR A 123 -6.33 -13.65 -9.08
CA THR A 123 -5.02 -14.06 -8.57
C THR A 123 -4.22 -12.89 -7.98
N ASP A 124 -3.98 -12.99 -6.69
CA ASP A 124 -3.27 -12.03 -5.87
C ASP A 124 -1.90 -12.60 -5.42
N LEU A 125 -0.95 -11.68 -5.20
CA LEU A 125 0.32 -11.94 -4.55
C LEU A 125 0.47 -10.95 -3.41
N ALA A 126 0.58 -11.45 -2.18
CA ALA A 126 0.77 -10.63 -0.99
C ALA A 126 1.93 -11.16 -0.14
N ALA A 127 2.80 -10.25 0.30
CA ALA A 127 3.84 -10.50 1.28
C ALA A 127 3.59 -9.64 2.52
N GLY A 128 3.50 -10.27 3.69
CA GLY A 128 3.39 -9.61 4.99
C GLY A 128 4.69 -8.91 5.37
N GLU A 129 5.82 -9.61 5.23
CA GLU A 129 7.16 -9.22 5.66
C GLU A 129 7.36 -9.39 7.17
N ALA A 130 7.47 -8.35 7.98
CA ALA A 130 7.88 -8.50 9.38
C ALA A 130 6.76 -8.14 10.35
N GLY A 131 6.33 -9.09 11.16
CA GLY A 131 5.37 -8.90 12.24
C GLY A 131 4.34 -10.02 12.27
N ASN A 132 3.10 -9.76 12.70
CA ASN A 132 2.10 -10.82 12.84
C ASN A 132 0.94 -10.54 11.89
N ASP A 133 1.03 -11.10 10.70
CA ASP A 133 0.20 -10.72 9.56
C ASP A 133 -1.01 -11.63 9.38
N ARG A 134 -2.07 -11.08 8.80
CA ARG A 134 -3.24 -11.86 8.38
C ARG A 134 -3.55 -11.60 6.92
N LEU A 135 -3.36 -12.64 6.12
CA LEU A 135 -3.51 -12.58 4.67
C LEU A 135 -4.73 -13.42 4.26
N ALA A 136 -5.69 -12.80 3.58
CA ALA A 136 -6.84 -13.48 2.99
C ALA A 136 -6.86 -13.25 1.48
N GLY A 137 -6.66 -14.30 0.69
CA GLY A 137 -6.67 -14.25 -0.78
C GLY A 137 -8.07 -14.03 -1.35
N ASN A 138 -9.07 -14.61 -0.69
CA ASN A 138 -10.48 -14.65 -1.08
C ASN A 138 -10.75 -15.59 -2.25
N ALA A 139 -10.76 -15.11 -3.49
CA ALA A 139 -11.03 -15.98 -4.64
C ALA A 139 -10.02 -15.74 -5.75
N GLY A 140 -9.66 -16.81 -6.46
CA GLY A 140 -8.57 -16.79 -7.43
C GLY A 140 -7.43 -17.69 -6.93
N ASP A 141 -6.47 -17.98 -7.83
CA ASP A 141 -5.29 -18.76 -7.45
C ASP A 141 -4.26 -17.80 -6.83
N ASP A 142 -4.12 -17.80 -5.51
CA ASP A 142 -3.37 -16.77 -4.77
C ASP A 142 -2.01 -17.26 -4.25
N VAL A 143 -1.11 -16.32 -4.02
CA VAL A 143 0.18 -16.56 -3.34
C VAL A 143 0.30 -15.62 -2.14
N LEU A 144 0.29 -16.21 -0.94
CA LEU A 144 0.30 -15.47 0.33
C LEU A 144 1.54 -15.86 1.13
N ILE A 145 2.39 -14.89 1.44
CA ILE A 145 3.65 -15.09 2.17
C ILE A 145 3.56 -14.25 3.45
N GLY A 146 3.54 -14.89 4.62
CA GLY A 146 3.54 -14.22 5.93
C GLY A 146 4.86 -13.47 6.14
N GLY A 147 5.93 -14.22 6.38
CA GLY A 147 7.28 -13.68 6.53
C GLY A 147 7.84 -13.96 7.92
N ASP A 148 8.45 -12.96 8.54
CA ASP A 148 9.00 -13.06 9.89
C ASP A 148 7.92 -12.76 10.94
N GLY A 149 7.48 -13.77 11.69
CA GLY A 149 6.69 -13.58 12.91
C GLY A 149 5.69 -14.70 13.15
N VAL A 150 4.45 -14.36 13.52
CA VAL A 150 3.37 -15.35 13.72
C VAL A 150 2.19 -14.97 12.87
N ASP A 151 2.15 -15.56 11.68
CA ASP A 151 1.27 -15.18 10.60
C ASP A 151 0.13 -16.18 10.43
N SER A 152 -0.94 -15.68 9.82
CA SER A 152 -2.03 -16.51 9.34
C SER A 152 -2.38 -16.18 7.90
N ALA A 153 -2.52 -17.22 7.07
CA ALA A 153 -2.94 -17.09 5.69
C ALA A 153 -4.19 -17.95 5.43
N ASN A 154 -5.13 -17.39 4.68
CA ASN A 154 -6.31 -18.09 4.17
C ASN A 154 -6.38 -17.85 2.66
N GLY A 155 -6.09 -18.86 1.84
CA GLY A 155 -6.13 -18.74 0.38
C GLY A 155 -7.56 -18.45 -0.09
N GLY A 156 -8.48 -19.36 0.22
CA GLY A 156 -9.90 -19.20 -0.02
C GLY A 156 -10.37 -20.11 -1.14
N ASP A 157 -11.10 -19.56 -2.11
CA ASP A 157 -11.57 -20.29 -3.28
C ASP A 157 -10.53 -20.22 -4.40
N GLY A 158 -9.76 -21.28 -4.62
CA GLY A 158 -8.71 -21.27 -5.65
C GLY A 158 -7.77 -22.45 -5.53
N ALA A 159 -6.70 -22.44 -6.34
CA ALA A 159 -5.51 -23.22 -6.06
C ALA A 159 -4.43 -22.28 -5.52
N ASP A 160 -4.26 -22.30 -4.19
CA ASP A 160 -3.55 -21.29 -3.43
C ASP A 160 -2.24 -21.83 -2.87
N LYS A 161 -1.25 -20.94 -2.79
CA LYS A 161 0.03 -21.23 -2.14
C LYS A 161 0.25 -20.29 -0.99
N CYS A 162 0.39 -20.86 0.20
CA CYS A 162 0.59 -20.10 1.41
C CYS A 162 1.88 -20.52 2.11
N ASP A 163 2.66 -19.53 2.55
CA ASP A 163 3.83 -19.71 3.41
C ASP A 163 3.65 -18.84 4.66
N ALA A 164 3.13 -19.45 5.74
CA ALA A 164 2.82 -18.81 7.03
C ALA A 164 2.70 -19.87 8.13
N GLU A 165 2.75 -19.46 9.40
CA GLU A 165 2.67 -20.37 10.55
C GLU A 165 1.31 -21.08 10.63
N THR A 166 0.22 -20.36 10.32
CA THR A 166 -1.14 -20.90 10.31
C THR A 166 -1.78 -20.72 8.94
N VAL A 167 -2.04 -21.81 8.22
CA VAL A 167 -2.67 -21.77 6.88
C VAL A 167 -4.02 -22.47 6.86
N THR A 168 -4.96 -21.96 6.06
CA THR A 168 -6.27 -22.59 5.77
C THR A 168 -6.61 -22.39 4.30
N ALA A 169 -7.25 -23.37 3.67
CA ALA A 169 -7.61 -23.30 2.23
C ALA A 169 -6.41 -22.93 1.35
N CYS A 170 -5.31 -23.69 1.51
CA CYS A 170 -4.11 -23.60 0.67
C CYS A 170 -3.64 -25.04 0.35
N GLU A 171 -3.00 -25.25 -0.80
CA GLU A 171 -2.65 -26.58 -1.37
C GLU A 171 -1.15 -26.94 -1.36
#